data_AF-A0A8S3C3C3-F1
#
_entry.id   AF-A0A8S3C3C3-F1
#
_cell.length_a   1.000
_cell.length_b   1.000
_cell.length_c   1.000
_cell.angle_alpha   90.00
_cell.angle_beta   90.00
_cell.angle_gamma   90.00
#
_symmetry.space_group_name_H-M   'P 1'
#
loop_
_entity.id
_entity.type
_entity.pdbx_description
1 polymer ?
#
loop_
_entity_poly.entity_id
_entity_poly.type
_entity_poly.pdbx_seq_one_letter_code
_entity_poly.pdbx_strand_id
1 'polypeptide(L)' 'MTFVNGYFYVGNRNITRRYQWATGSRQISGLGEIVATYEARGHWTRTIVASPNLDRIYIGIGSATNVDA' A
#
# COMPACT_ATOMS: atom_id res chain seq x y z
N MET A 1 4.61 2.70 0.58
CA MET A 1 4.97 1.30 0.86
C MET A 1 5.34 1.17 2.32
N THR A 2 5.22 -0.01 2.94
CA THR A 2 5.67 -0.26 4.32
C THR A 2 5.98 -1.74 4.57
N PHE A 3 6.73 -2.06 5.62
CA PHE A 3 6.98 -3.43 6.08
C PHE A 3 6.31 -3.65 7.44
N VAL A 4 5.51 -4.71 7.58
CA VAL A 4 4.78 -5.04 8.81
C VAL A 4 4.69 -6.55 8.96
N ASN A 5 5.07 -7.09 10.13
CA ASN A 5 4.88 -8.49 10.53
C ASN A 5 5.25 -9.53 9.45
N GLY A 6 6.42 -9.40 8.82
CA GLY A 6 6.90 -10.33 7.79
C GLY A 6 6.28 -10.13 6.41
N TYR A 7 5.63 -8.98 6.17
CA TYR A 7 5.06 -8.63 4.88
C TYR A 7 5.55 -7.26 4.39
N PHE A 8 5.70 -7.15 3.07
CA PHE A 8 5.93 -5.90 2.36
C PHE A 8 4.65 -5.46 1.64
N TYR A 9 4.19 -4.25 1.93
CA TYR A 9 2.95 -3.66 1.41
C TYR A 9 3.24 -2.61 0.33
N VAL A 10 2.61 -2.79 -0.82
CA VAL A 10 2.74 -1.90 -1.99
C VAL A 10 1.38 -1.31 -2.34
N GLY A 11 1.33 0.02 -2.46
CA GLY A 11 0.12 0.76 -2.83
C GLY A 11 0.12 1.07 -4.32
N ASN A 12 -0.79 0.45 -5.06
CA ASN A 12 -1.04 0.72 -6.48
C ASN A 12 -2.27 1.62 -6.62
N ARG A 13 -2.54 2.15 -7.82
CA ARG A 13 -3.63 3.11 -8.05
C ARG A 13 -5.04 2.64 -7.65
N ASN A 14 -5.32 1.34 -7.70
CA ASN A 14 -6.63 0.75 -7.40
C ASN A 14 -6.62 -0.32 -6.30
N ILE A 15 -5.44 -0.79 -5.89
CA ILE A 15 -5.30 -1.86 -4.90
C ILE A 15 -4.08 -1.63 -4.02
N THR A 16 -4.17 -2.08 -2.78
CA THR A 16 -2.98 -2.36 -1.97
C THR A 16 -2.77 -3.86 -1.92
N ARG A 17 -1.52 -4.29 -2.15
CA ARG A 17 -1.12 -5.69 -2.19
C ARG A 17 0.01 -5.93 -1.19
N ARG A 18 0.04 -7.11 -0.57
CA ARG A 18 1.15 -7.55 0.29
C ARG A 18 1.87 -8.75 -0.29
N TYR A 19 3.16 -8.84 0.03
CA TYR A 19 4.05 -9.94 -0.32
C TYR A 19 4.74 -10.42 0.94
N GLN A 20 5.00 -11.72 1.05
CA GLN A 20 5.87 -12.22 2.11
C GLN A 20 7.25 -11.58 1.98
N TRP A 21 7.84 -11.21 3.11
CA TRP A 21 9.12 -10.53 3.16
C TRP A 21 9.95 -10.99 4.35
N ALA A 22 11.22 -11.30 4.09
CA ALA A 22 12.22 -11.55 5.12
C ALA A 22 13.27 -10.43 5.09
N THR A 23 13.80 -10.08 6.26
CA THR A 23 14.89 -9.10 6.36
C THR A 23 16.08 -9.57 5.52
N GLY A 24 16.61 -8.67 4.69
CA GLY A 24 17.72 -8.98 3.78
C GLY A 24 17.29 -9.52 2.41
N SER A 25 16.01 -9.81 2.19
CA SER A 25 15.49 -10.08 0.84
C SER A 25 15.83 -8.92 -0.11
N ARG A 26 16.15 -9.24 -1.36
CA ARG A 26 16.42 -8.27 -2.43
C ARG A 26 15.36 -8.28 -3.53
N GLN A 27 14.46 -9.25 -3.49
CA GLN A 27 13.39 -9.43 -4.45
C GLN A 27 12.15 -9.98 -3.75
N ILE A 28 10.98 -9.59 -4.26
CA ILE A 28 9.71 -10.23 -3.96
C ILE A 28 9.41 -11.27 -5.03
N SER A 29 8.72 -12.35 -4.66
CA SER A 29 8.29 -13.39 -5.59
C SER A 29 6.79 -13.67 -5.44
N GLY A 30 6.23 -14.36 -6.44
CA GLY A 30 4.82 -14.71 -6.49
C GLY A 30 3.92 -13.53 -6.83
N LEU A 31 2.61 -13.79 -6.88
CA LEU A 31 1.63 -12.78 -7.25
C LEU A 31 1.38 -11.78 -6.12
N GLY A 32 1.53 -12.17 -4.85
CA GLY A 32 1.11 -11.39 -3.68
C GLY A 32 -0.41 -11.40 -3.47
N GLU A 33 -0.86 -10.85 -2.35
CA GLU A 33 -2.25 -10.89 -1.89
C GLU A 33 -2.87 -9.49 -1.86
N ILE A 34 -4.05 -9.31 -2.45
CA ILE A 34 -4.79 -8.05 -2.34
C ILE A 34 -5.32 -7.92 -0.92
N VAL A 35 -5.04 -6.79 -0.27
CA VAL A 35 -5.51 -6.51 1.10
C VAL A 35 -6.54 -5.39 1.14
N ALA A 36 -6.59 -4.56 0.11
CA ALA A 36 -7.60 -3.51 -0.05
C ALA A 36 -7.78 -3.17 -1.53
N THR A 37 -9.02 -2.81 -1.89
CA THR A 37 -9.38 -2.26 -3.20
C THR A 37 -9.97 -0.86 -3.01
N TYR A 38 -9.81 -0.01 -4.02
CA TYR A 38 -10.36 1.35 -4.05
C TYR A 38 -10.51 1.83 -5.49
N GLU A 39 -11.27 2.90 -5.69
CA GLU A 39 -11.43 3.50 -7.01
C GLU A 39 -10.10 3.97 -7.58
N ALA A 40 -9.87 3.67 -8.85
CA ALA A 40 -8.69 4.10 -9.59
C ALA A 40 -8.76 5.59 -10.02
N ARG A 41 -9.34 6.46 -9.20
CA ARG A 41 -9.57 7.88 -9.50
C ARG A 41 -8.65 8.77 -8.66
N GLY A 42 -8.57 10.05 -9.03
CA GLY A 42 -7.80 11.07 -8.34
C GLY A 42 -6.29 10.96 -8.46
N HIS A 43 -5.59 11.74 -7.64
CA HIS A 43 -4.14 11.73 -7.56
C HIS A 43 -3.64 10.31 -7.28
N TRP A 44 -2.71 9.84 -8.11
CA TRP A 44 -2.46 8.40 -8.33
C TRP A 44 -1.55 7.76 -7.28
N THR A 45 -0.85 8.55 -6.46
CA THR A 45 0.06 8.05 -5.42
C THR A 45 -0.71 7.44 -4.25
N ARG A 46 -0.12 6.43 -3.60
CA ARG A 46 -0.68 5.79 -2.40
C ARG A 46 0.38 5.73 -1.32
N THR A 47 0.27 6.65 -0.36
CA THR A 47 1.08 6.62 0.85
C THR A 47 0.57 5.50 1.75
N ILE A 48 1.48 4.68 2.29
CA ILE A 48 1.12 3.63 3.25
C ILE A 48 2.02 3.80 4.47
N VAL A 49 1.41 3.89 5.65
CA VAL A 49 2.10 4.03 6.93
C VAL A 49 1.60 2.95 7.89
N ALA A 50 2.51 2.33 8.64
CA ALA A 50 2.16 1.40 9.71
C ALA A 50 1.82 2.15 11.00
N SER A 51 0.85 1.64 11.75
CA SER A 51 0.62 2.04 13.14
C SER A 51 1.83 1.70 14.03
N PRO A 52 2.08 2.43 15.12
CA PRO A 52 3.22 2.15 16.02
C PRO A 52 3.23 0.75 16.61
N ASN A 53 2.04 0.19 16.88
CA ASN A 53 1.83 -1.16 17.40
C ASN A 53 1.71 -2.24 16.32
N LEU A 54 1.88 -1.88 15.04
CA LEU A 54 1.93 -2.82 13.90
C LEU A 54 0.67 -3.68 13.71
N ASP A 55 -0.48 -3.27 14.22
CA ASP A 55 -1.76 -3.98 14.06
C ASP A 55 -2.63 -3.41 12.92
N ARG A 56 -2.32 -2.18 12.49
CA ARG A 56 -3.01 -1.46 11.40
C ARG A 56 -2.02 -0.86 10.42
N ILE A 57 -2.50 -0.70 9.19
CA ILE A 57 -1.90 0.18 8.18
C ILE A 57 -2.90 1.26 7.79
N TYR A 58 -2.39 2.44 7.47
CA TYR A 58 -3.18 3.57 6.95
C TYR A 58 -2.77 3.83 5.50
N ILE A 59 -3.76 4.02 4.63
CA ILE A 59 -3.56 4.24 3.20
C ILE A 59 -4.11 5.62 2.85
N GLY A 60 -3.23 6.51 2.36
CA GLY A 60 -3.62 7.82 1.85
C GLY A 60 -4.12 7.71 0.41
N ILE A 61 -5.32 8.22 0.15
CA ILE A 61 -5.91 8.32 -1.20
C ILE A 61 -6.13 9.79 -1.51
N GLY A 62 -5.51 10.27 -2.58
CA GLY A 62 -5.66 11.65 -3.01
C GLY A 62 -7.03 11.91 -3.67
N SER A 63 -7.47 13.17 -3.59
CA SER A 63 -8.73 13.63 -4.17
C SER A 63 -8.84 13.39 -5.68
N ALA A 64 -10.07 13.32 -6.18
CA ALA A 64 -10.40 13.21 -7.60
C ALA A 64 -9.97 14.45 -8.42
N THR A 65 -10.03 15.62 -7.78
CA THR A 65 -9.80 16.94 -8.37
C THR A 65 -9.00 17.82 -7.42
N ASN A 66 -8.56 18.98 -7.92
CA ASN A 66 -8.06 20.09 -7.10
C ASN A 66 -9.19 21.07 -6.80
N VAL A 67 -8.94 22.00 -5.88
CA VAL A 67 -9.91 23.06 -5.51
C VAL A 67 -10.17 24.04 -6.67
N ASP A 68 -9.29 24.08 -7.67
CA ASP A 68 -9.39 24.99 -8.83
C ASP A 68 -9.82 24.29 -10.13
N ALA A 69 -10.32 23.05 -10.04
CA ALA A 69 -10.72 22.24 -11.19
C ALA A 69 -12.22 22.33 -11.50
#